data_AF-A0A3B0ZPR9-F1
#
_entry.id   AF-A0A3B0ZPR9-F1
#
_cell.length_a   1.000
_cell.length_b   1.000
_cell.length_c   1.000
_cell.angle_alpha   90.00
_cell.angle_beta   90.00
_cell.angle_gamma   90.00
#
_symmetry.space_group_name_H-M   'P 1'
#
loop_
_entity.id
_entity.type
_entity.pdbx_description
1 polymer ?
#
loop_
_entity_poly.entity_id
_entity_poly.type
_entity_poly.pdbx_seq_one_letter_code
_entity_poly.pdbx_strand_id
1 'polypeptide(L)'
;MIKPSRTFLLNFTEILPLPLFLVYAELIDKGISAQWLGPYLLSSLLAIIISSYLIKEKSPLNRVILGINLYLCSGALGLLFNFTWLNHFYGEVEAAGMLFWVLITCFASLFHSKGLFSPPQANHKKPTKEALAFVSIVLTACLVSVSFQGNRFIAEIIPFILVFTSYNILRNKTIKQGTRKASIAPISR
;
A
#
# COMPACT_ATOMS: atom_id res chain seq x y z
N MET A 1 -1.35 -16.51 19.42
CA MET A 1 -2.13 -15.26 19.54
C MET A 1 -1.14 -14.12 19.81
N ILE A 2 -0.97 -13.17 18.89
CA ILE A 2 -0.02 -12.06 19.05
C ILE A 2 -0.65 -11.04 20.03
N LYS A 3 0.10 -10.58 21.04
CA LYS A 3 -0.39 -9.55 21.98
C LYS A 3 -0.75 -8.27 21.21
N PRO A 4 -1.84 -7.56 21.56
CA PRO A 4 -2.29 -6.36 20.84
C PRO A 4 -1.22 -5.26 20.73
N SER A 5 -0.35 -5.12 21.73
CA SER A 5 0.80 -4.20 21.68
C SER A 5 1.81 -4.55 20.58
N ARG A 6 2.04 -5.84 20.33
CA ARG A 6 2.96 -6.32 19.29
C ARG A 6 2.39 -6.08 17.89
N THR A 7 1.08 -6.25 17.68
CA THR A 7 0.45 -5.94 16.38
C THR A 7 0.51 -4.45 16.04
N PHE A 8 0.33 -3.57 17.02
CA PHE A 8 0.46 -2.13 16.81
C PHE A 8 1.88 -1.74 16.38
N LEU A 9 2.90 -2.25 17.09
CA LEU A 9 4.31 -2.00 16.74
C LEU A 9 4.65 -2.50 15.35
N LEU A 10 4.19 -3.70 14.96
CA LEU A 10 4.44 -4.27 13.64
C LEU A 10 3.81 -3.42 12.52
N ASN A 11 2.58 -2.95 12.71
CA ASN A 11 1.93 -2.06 11.74
C ASN A 11 2.65 -0.70 11.63
N PHE A 12 3.14 -0.18 12.75
CA PHE A 12 3.92 1.06 12.76
C PHE A 12 5.27 0.87 12.06
N THR A 13 5.92 -0.28 12.20
CA THR A 13 7.14 -0.57 11.44
C THR A 13 6.88 -0.67 9.95
N GLU A 14 5.74 -1.24 9.53
CA GLU A 14 5.42 -1.43 8.11
C GLU A 14 5.39 -0.11 7.33
N ILE A 15 4.95 0.99 7.96
CA ILE A 15 4.84 2.29 7.29
C ILE A 15 6.17 3.06 7.18
N LEU A 16 7.21 2.71 7.98
CA LEU A 16 8.48 3.45 8.06
C LEU A 16 9.20 3.75 6.74
N PRO A 17 9.19 2.87 5.72
CA PRO A 17 9.84 3.16 4.44
C PRO A 17 9.34 4.44 3.78
N LEU A 18 8.05 4.75 3.90
CA LEU A 18 7.45 5.91 3.24
C LEU A 18 7.91 7.25 3.86
N PRO A 19 7.81 7.50 5.18
CA PRO A 19 8.36 8.70 5.78
C PRO A 19 9.86 8.86 5.54
N LEU A 20 10.63 7.76 5.54
CA LEU A 20 12.05 7.80 5.20
C LEU A 20 12.27 8.32 3.78
N PHE A 21 11.53 7.78 2.81
CA PHE A 21 11.56 8.24 1.42
C PHE A 21 11.22 9.73 1.33
N LEU A 22 10.11 10.17 1.94
CA LEU A 22 9.64 11.54 1.85
C LEU A 22 10.62 12.53 2.48
N VAL A 23 11.13 12.24 3.69
CA VAL A 23 12.10 13.10 4.36
C VAL A 23 13.38 13.19 3.53
N TYR A 24 13.88 12.07 3.01
CA TYR A 24 15.11 12.09 2.20
C TYR A 24 14.88 12.78 0.85
N ALA A 25 13.74 12.58 0.19
CA ALA A 25 13.41 13.24 -1.06
C ALA A 25 13.33 14.79 -0.94
N GLU A 26 13.04 15.32 0.24
CA GLU A 26 13.08 16.77 0.49
C GLU A 26 14.51 17.32 0.72
N LEU A 27 15.50 16.45 0.94
CA LEU A 27 16.90 16.85 1.17
C LEU A 27 17.76 16.83 -0.11
N ILE A 28 17.21 16.37 -1.24
CA ILE A 28 17.92 16.26 -2.52
C ILE A 28 17.45 17.33 -3.52
N ASP A 29 18.28 17.58 -4.53
CA ASP A 29 17.87 18.34 -5.70
C ASP A 29 17.00 17.48 -6.63
N LYS A 30 15.71 17.78 -6.64
CA LYS A 30 14.69 17.06 -7.42
C LYS A 30 14.90 17.19 -8.93
N GLY A 31 15.63 18.21 -9.39
CA GLY A 31 15.97 18.42 -10.80
C GLY A 31 17.02 17.45 -11.33
N ILE A 32 17.75 16.75 -10.46
CA ILE A 32 18.82 15.82 -10.85
C ILE A 32 18.34 14.38 -10.64
N SER A 33 17.99 13.71 -11.75
CA SER A 33 17.48 12.33 -11.74
C SER A 33 18.35 11.35 -10.94
N ALA A 34 19.68 11.47 -11.03
CA ALA A 34 20.62 10.60 -10.31
C ALA A 34 20.50 10.70 -8.78
N GLN A 35 20.07 11.85 -8.23
CA GLN A 35 19.95 12.03 -6.78
C GLN A 35 18.77 11.27 -6.18
N TRP A 36 17.78 10.89 -7.00
CA TRP A 36 16.65 10.07 -6.57
C TRP A 36 17.06 8.64 -6.17
N LEU A 37 18.24 8.17 -6.58
CA LEU A 37 18.70 6.82 -6.25
C LEU A 37 18.82 6.61 -4.74
N GLY A 38 19.31 7.60 -3.99
CA GLY A 38 19.47 7.51 -2.54
C GLY A 38 18.15 7.25 -1.81
N PRO A 39 17.15 8.15 -1.94
CA PRO A 39 15.84 7.97 -1.32
C PRO A 39 15.16 6.65 -1.70
N TYR A 40 15.16 6.30 -2.99
CA TYR A 40 14.56 5.05 -3.45
C TYR A 40 15.28 3.83 -2.88
N LEU A 41 16.62 3.80 -2.92
CA LEU A 41 17.40 2.65 -2.50
C LEU A 41 17.27 2.37 -0.99
N LEU A 42 17.48 3.38 -0.14
CA LEU A 42 17.39 3.20 1.32
C LEU A 42 15.99 2.78 1.74
N SER A 43 14.97 3.41 1.19
CA SER A 43 13.58 3.11 1.53
C SER A 43 13.16 1.72 1.02
N SER A 44 13.65 1.31 -0.15
CA SER A 44 13.43 -0.04 -0.70
C SER A 44 14.08 -1.12 0.14
N LEU A 45 15.35 -0.92 0.56
CA LEU A 45 16.04 -1.85 1.44
C LEU A 45 15.28 -2.02 2.76
N LEU A 46 14.85 -0.91 3.37
CA LEU A 46 14.04 -0.95 4.58
C LEU A 46 12.69 -1.65 4.36
N ALA A 47 12.00 -1.35 3.26
CA ALA A 47 10.75 -1.99 2.89
C ALA A 47 10.90 -3.52 2.72
N ILE A 48 11.97 -3.97 2.08
CA ILE A 48 12.27 -5.41 1.90
C ILE A 48 12.54 -6.07 3.25
N ILE A 49 13.37 -5.46 4.10
CA ILE A 49 13.71 -5.99 5.43
C ILE A 49 12.45 -6.15 6.28
N ILE A 50 11.63 -5.09 6.37
CA ILE A 50 10.42 -5.08 7.20
C ILE A 50 9.37 -6.05 6.64
N SER A 51 9.12 -6.02 5.33
CA SER A 51 8.16 -6.94 4.70
C SER A 51 8.59 -8.40 4.89
N SER A 52 9.88 -8.70 4.73
CA SER A 52 10.41 -10.06 4.95
C SER A 52 10.26 -10.51 6.40
N TYR A 53 10.53 -9.61 7.36
CA TYR A 53 10.32 -9.87 8.78
C TYR A 53 8.84 -10.16 9.09
N LEU A 54 7.91 -9.34 8.58
CA LEU A 54 6.47 -9.54 8.77
C LEU A 54 5.96 -10.84 8.16
N ILE A 55 6.45 -11.21 6.97
CA ILE A 55 6.16 -12.50 6.33
C ILE A 55 6.65 -13.66 7.20
N LYS A 56 7.87 -13.58 7.74
CA LYS A 56 8.45 -14.58 8.64
C LYS A 56 7.63 -14.75 9.91
N GLU A 57 7.14 -13.65 10.47
CA GLU A 57 6.23 -13.63 11.64
C GLU A 57 4.79 -14.04 11.31
N LYS A 58 4.49 -14.39 10.04
CA LYS A 58 3.15 -14.72 9.54
C LYS A 58 2.13 -13.59 9.80
N SER A 59 2.60 -12.35 9.90
CA SER A 59 1.75 -11.17 10.02
C SER A 59 1.17 -10.82 8.66
N PRO A 60 -0.13 -10.50 8.55
CA PRO A 60 -0.71 -10.05 7.29
C PRO A 60 -0.14 -8.67 6.93
N LEU A 61 0.41 -8.54 5.72
CA LEU A 61 0.86 -7.25 5.18
C LEU A 61 -0.34 -6.38 4.81
N ASN A 62 -0.24 -5.08 5.09
CA ASN A 62 -1.20 -4.11 4.61
C ASN A 62 -1.02 -3.92 3.11
N ARG A 63 -2.06 -4.20 2.31
CA ARG A 63 -2.00 -4.15 0.84
C ARG A 63 -1.74 -2.75 0.28
N VAL A 64 -2.14 -1.71 1.00
CA VAL A 64 -1.83 -0.32 0.63
C VAL A 64 -0.35 -0.05 0.81
N ILE A 65 0.20 -0.38 1.98
CA ILE A 65 1.63 -0.21 2.28
C ILE A 65 2.48 -1.09 1.37
N LEU A 66 2.04 -2.31 1.07
CA LEU A 66 2.71 -3.18 0.10
C LEU A 66 2.80 -2.51 -1.29
N GLY A 67 1.73 -1.86 -1.76
CA GLY A 67 1.78 -1.13 -3.02
C GLY A 67 2.78 0.03 -2.98
N ILE A 68 2.81 0.79 -1.88
CA ILE A 68 3.79 1.86 -1.67
C ILE A 68 5.22 1.30 -1.68
N ASN A 69 5.45 0.18 -0.98
CA ASN A 69 6.75 -0.49 -0.95
C ASN A 69 7.19 -0.99 -2.34
N LEU A 70 6.25 -1.50 -3.14
CA LEU A 70 6.53 -1.91 -4.53
C LEU A 70 6.86 -0.72 -5.44
N TYR A 71 6.19 0.43 -5.25
CA TYR A 71 6.57 1.68 -5.91
C TYR A 71 8.02 2.06 -5.58
N LEU A 72 8.40 2.04 -4.30
CA LEU A 72 9.76 2.36 -3.88
C LEU A 72 10.78 1.40 -4.52
N CYS A 73 10.53 0.10 -4.42
CA CYS A 73 11.39 -0.93 -5.01
C CYS A 73 11.53 -0.77 -6.52
N SER A 74 10.43 -0.51 -7.24
CA SER A 74 10.47 -0.32 -8.68
C SER A 74 11.21 0.96 -9.10
N GLY A 75 11.12 2.05 -8.32
CA GLY A 75 11.93 3.24 -8.54
C GLY A 75 13.43 2.99 -8.35
N ALA A 76 13.80 2.25 -7.30
CA ALA A 76 15.20 1.85 -7.07
C ALA A 76 15.72 0.97 -8.22
N LEU A 77 14.95 -0.06 -8.62
CA LEU A 77 15.31 -0.92 -9.75
C LEU A 77 15.40 -0.13 -11.05
N GLY A 78 14.46 0.80 -11.29
CA GLY A 78 14.47 1.63 -12.48
C GLY A 78 15.75 2.45 -12.61
N LEU A 79 16.26 3.02 -11.52
CA LEU A 79 17.51 3.76 -11.51
C LEU A 79 18.74 2.85 -11.60
N LEU A 80 18.77 1.73 -10.87
CA LEU A 80 19.90 0.78 -10.89
C LEU A 80 20.11 0.13 -12.26
N PHE A 81 19.02 -0.18 -12.97
CA PHE A 81 19.05 -0.85 -14.27
C PHE A 81 18.87 0.12 -15.46
N ASN A 82 18.88 1.43 -15.22
CA ASN A 82 18.70 2.46 -16.24
C ASN A 82 17.40 2.32 -17.06
N PHE A 83 16.29 1.92 -16.43
CA PHE A 83 14.95 1.98 -17.04
C PHE A 83 14.45 3.43 -17.04
N THR A 84 15.02 4.24 -17.92
CA THR A 84 14.76 5.68 -18.03
C THR A 84 13.28 6.01 -18.21
N TRP A 85 12.55 5.20 -18.99
CA TRP A 85 11.12 5.38 -19.21
C TRP A 85 10.29 5.31 -17.91
N LEU A 86 10.68 4.45 -16.96
CA LEU A 86 9.95 4.27 -15.71
C LEU A 86 10.15 5.46 -14.77
N ASN A 87 11.39 5.95 -14.67
CA ASN A 87 11.70 7.11 -13.84
C ASN A 87 11.15 8.40 -14.45
N HIS A 88 11.15 8.52 -15.78
CA HIS A 88 10.49 9.61 -16.49
C HIS A 88 9.00 9.62 -16.17
N PHE A 89 8.34 8.46 -16.30
CA PHE A 89 6.94 8.29 -15.95
C PHE A 89 6.68 8.72 -14.50
N TYR A 90 7.48 8.27 -13.53
CA TYR A 90 7.31 8.70 -12.12
C TYR A 90 7.54 10.20 -11.90
N GLY A 91 8.45 10.82 -12.66
CA GLY A 91 8.64 12.27 -12.65
C GLY A 91 7.41 13.02 -13.18
N GLU A 92 6.77 12.50 -14.23
CA GLU A 92 5.58 13.11 -14.84
C GLU A 92 4.32 12.95 -13.98
N VAL A 93 4.14 11.77 -13.37
CA VAL A 93 2.91 11.46 -12.63
C VAL A 93 3.01 11.79 -11.14
N GLU A 94 4.18 12.21 -10.66
CA GLU A 94 4.45 12.59 -9.27
C GLU A 94 3.89 11.55 -8.28
N ALA A 95 3.11 12.00 -7.29
CA ALA A 95 2.48 11.15 -6.29
C ALA A 95 1.47 10.13 -6.85
N ALA A 96 0.91 10.37 -8.05
CA ALA A 96 0.01 9.42 -8.70
C ALA A 96 0.72 8.11 -9.05
N GLY A 97 2.04 8.15 -9.30
CA GLY A 97 2.86 6.96 -9.55
C GLY A 97 2.78 5.96 -8.41
N MET A 98 2.83 6.45 -7.17
CA MET A 98 2.68 5.61 -5.98
C MET A 98 1.24 5.07 -5.85
N LEU A 99 0.23 5.87 -6.15
CA LEU A 99 -1.17 5.42 -6.15
C LEU A 99 -1.45 4.35 -7.22
N PHE A 100 -0.80 4.39 -8.37
CA PHE A 100 -0.90 3.31 -9.37
C PHE A 100 -0.43 1.96 -8.83
N TRP A 101 0.69 1.93 -8.09
CA TRP A 101 1.12 0.68 -7.45
C TRP A 101 0.18 0.22 -6.34
N VAL A 102 -0.39 1.16 -5.58
CA VAL A 102 -1.45 0.83 -4.61
C VAL A 102 -2.64 0.21 -5.34
N LEU A 103 -3.08 0.78 -6.46
CA LEU A 103 -4.19 0.26 -7.26
C LEU A 103 -3.88 -1.14 -7.80
N ILE A 104 -2.73 -1.34 -8.45
CA ILE A 104 -2.29 -2.64 -8.98
C ILE A 104 -2.26 -3.68 -7.86
N THR A 105 -1.68 -3.35 -6.72
CA THR A 105 -1.56 -4.27 -5.58
C THR A 105 -2.92 -4.63 -5.00
N CYS A 106 -3.81 -3.66 -4.86
CA CYS A 106 -5.16 -3.88 -4.35
C CYS A 106 -6.01 -4.70 -5.32
N PHE A 107 -5.92 -4.40 -6.62
CA PHE A 107 -6.60 -5.15 -7.67
C PHE A 107 -6.09 -6.59 -7.74
N ALA A 108 -4.78 -6.81 -7.76
CA ALA A 108 -4.19 -8.16 -7.73
C ALA A 108 -4.62 -8.94 -6.48
N SER A 109 -4.76 -8.26 -5.34
CA SER A 109 -5.22 -8.87 -4.08
C SER A 109 -6.68 -9.35 -4.12
N LEU A 110 -7.50 -8.91 -5.08
CA LEU A 110 -8.87 -9.42 -5.27
C LEU A 110 -8.90 -10.88 -5.72
N PHE A 111 -7.86 -11.33 -6.43
CA PHE A 111 -7.76 -12.67 -7.01
C PHE A 111 -6.92 -13.62 -6.15
N HIS A 112 -6.25 -13.11 -5.11
CA HIS A 112 -5.45 -13.93 -4.21
C HIS A 112 -6.33 -14.59 -3.14
N SER A 113 -6.02 -15.84 -2.80
CA SER A 113 -6.69 -16.64 -1.75
C SER A 113 -6.84 -15.97 -0.37
N LYS A 114 -5.99 -14.98 -0.03
CA LYS A 114 -6.04 -14.24 1.23
C LYS A 114 -6.90 -12.97 1.16
N GLY A 115 -7.34 -12.58 -0.03
CA GLY A 115 -8.09 -11.35 -0.31
C GLY A 115 -7.34 -10.04 0.00
N LEU A 116 -8.02 -8.93 -0.26
CA LEU A 116 -7.57 -7.56 0.01
C LEU A 116 -7.55 -7.24 1.52
N PHE A 117 -8.65 -7.51 2.21
CA PHE A 117 -8.80 -7.32 3.65
C PHE A 117 -8.68 -8.67 4.33
N SER A 118 -7.47 -9.20 4.50
CA SER A 118 -7.31 -10.55 5.07
C SER A 118 -7.80 -10.63 6.53
N PRO A 119 -8.77 -11.52 6.84
CA PRO A 119 -8.73 -12.28 8.07
C PRO A 119 -8.18 -13.70 7.80
N PRO A 120 -7.45 -14.31 8.74
CA PRO A 120 -6.69 -15.56 8.53
C PRO A 120 -7.51 -16.82 8.16
N GLN A 121 -8.84 -16.78 8.19
CA GLN A 121 -9.69 -17.98 8.15
C GLN A 121 -10.77 -17.99 7.06
N ALA A 122 -10.89 -16.93 6.27
CA ALA A 122 -11.95 -16.87 5.27
C ALA A 122 -11.43 -17.30 3.89
N ASN A 123 -11.75 -18.53 3.49
CA ASN A 123 -11.47 -19.04 2.15
C ASN A 123 -12.41 -18.35 1.15
N HIS A 124 -12.05 -17.14 0.73
CA HIS A 124 -12.88 -16.32 -0.16
C HIS A 124 -12.64 -16.71 -1.62
N LYS A 125 -13.57 -17.47 -2.22
CA LYS A 125 -13.57 -17.74 -3.67
C LYS A 125 -13.94 -16.52 -4.51
N LYS A 126 -14.49 -15.45 -3.91
CA LYS A 126 -14.94 -14.22 -4.60
C LYS A 126 -14.59 -12.97 -3.79
N PRO A 127 -14.25 -11.85 -4.44
CA PRO A 127 -14.00 -10.59 -3.76
C PRO A 127 -15.26 -10.07 -3.05
N THR A 128 -15.09 -9.46 -1.88
CA THR A 128 -16.19 -8.86 -1.13
C THR A 128 -16.64 -7.54 -1.77
N LYS A 129 -17.88 -7.11 -1.51
CA LYS A 129 -18.38 -5.80 -1.98
C LYS A 129 -17.52 -4.66 -1.44
N GLU A 130 -17.06 -4.78 -0.19
CA GLU A 130 -16.14 -3.84 0.44
C GLU A 130 -14.79 -3.77 -0.29
N ALA A 131 -14.24 -4.91 -0.73
CA ALA A 131 -12.96 -4.93 -1.44
C ALA A 131 -13.07 -4.28 -2.83
N LEU A 132 -14.17 -4.55 -3.54
CA LEU A 132 -14.46 -3.89 -4.82
C LEU A 132 -14.65 -2.37 -4.63
N ALA A 133 -15.43 -1.96 -3.63
CA ALA A 133 -15.63 -0.55 -3.31
C ALA A 133 -14.30 0.16 -2.98
N PHE A 134 -13.41 -0.50 -2.25
CA PHE A 134 -12.10 0.06 -1.95
C PHE A 134 -11.24 0.25 -3.20
N VAL A 135 -11.20 -0.75 -4.09
CA VAL A 135 -10.47 -0.64 -5.36
C VAL A 135 -11.02 0.50 -6.22
N SER A 136 -12.35 0.70 -6.25
CA SER A 136 -12.96 1.86 -6.89
C SER A 136 -12.53 3.19 -6.26
N ILE A 137 -12.42 3.27 -4.93
CA ILE A 137 -11.94 4.47 -4.23
C ILE A 137 -10.47 4.76 -4.61
N VAL A 138 -9.62 3.74 -4.63
CA VAL A 138 -8.21 3.90 -5.05
C VAL A 138 -8.14 4.38 -6.50
N LEU A 139 -8.96 3.81 -7.40
CA LEU A 139 -9.04 4.25 -8.79
C LEU A 139 -9.45 5.72 -8.89
N THR A 140 -10.48 6.15 -8.16
CA THR A 140 -10.89 7.56 -8.13
C THR A 140 -9.78 8.46 -7.57
N ALA A 141 -9.08 8.01 -6.53
CA ALA A 141 -7.95 8.73 -5.96
C ALA A 141 -6.81 8.90 -6.98
N CYS A 142 -6.50 7.87 -7.77
CA CYS A 142 -5.55 7.98 -8.89
C CYS A 142 -6.01 9.01 -9.92
N LEU A 143 -7.28 8.96 -10.35
CA LEU A 143 -7.80 9.88 -11.35
C LEU A 143 -7.77 11.34 -10.88
N VAL A 144 -8.10 11.59 -9.62
CA VAL A 144 -7.97 12.91 -8.98
C VAL A 144 -6.50 13.34 -8.95
N SER A 145 -5.60 12.46 -8.51
CA SER A 145 -4.16 12.76 -8.45
C SER A 145 -3.59 13.17 -9.81
N VAL A 146 -3.94 12.46 -10.88
CA VAL A 146 -3.52 12.79 -12.25
C VAL A 146 -4.17 14.09 -12.76
N SER A 147 -5.45 14.30 -12.48
CA SER A 147 -6.20 15.44 -13.03
C SER A 147 -5.82 16.79 -12.38
N PHE A 148 -5.27 16.76 -11.17
CA PHE A 148 -4.88 17.94 -10.40
C PHE A 148 -3.37 18.06 -10.20
N GLN A 149 -2.58 17.45 -11.10
CA GLN A 149 -1.11 17.58 -11.13
C GLN A 149 -0.69 19.06 -11.02
N GLY A 150 0.35 19.31 -10.21
CA GLY A 150 0.80 20.65 -9.86
C GLY A 150 0.13 21.27 -8.61
N ASN A 151 -1.02 20.76 -8.15
CA ASN A 151 -1.55 21.11 -6.84
C ASN A 151 -1.27 20.00 -5.82
N ARG A 152 -0.15 20.13 -5.11
CA ARG A 152 0.33 19.14 -4.11
C ARG A 152 -0.75 18.72 -3.10
N PHE A 153 -1.58 19.66 -2.67
CA PHE A 153 -2.61 19.38 -1.66
C PHE A 153 -3.73 18.47 -2.21
N ILE A 154 -4.23 18.77 -3.42
CA ILE A 154 -5.33 18.02 -4.04
C ILE A 154 -4.82 16.73 -4.71
N ALA A 155 -3.62 16.76 -5.28
CA ALA A 155 -3.06 15.63 -6.01
C ALA A 155 -2.41 14.58 -5.10
N GLU A 156 -1.88 14.97 -3.94
CA GLU A 156 -1.16 14.05 -3.05
C GLU A 156 -1.93 13.84 -1.75
N ILE A 157 -2.12 14.89 -0.96
CA ILE A 157 -2.55 14.79 0.44
C ILE A 157 -3.98 14.23 0.53
N ILE A 158 -4.93 14.82 -0.19
CA ILE A 158 -6.33 14.37 -0.16
C ILE A 158 -6.48 12.90 -0.61
N PRO A 159 -5.94 12.49 -1.77
CA PRO A 159 -5.97 11.11 -2.23
C PRO A 159 -5.42 10.11 -1.21
N PHE A 160 -4.25 10.38 -0.62
CA PHE A 160 -3.67 9.47 0.37
C PHE A 160 -4.51 9.39 1.65
N ILE A 161 -5.00 10.52 2.17
CA ILE A 161 -5.90 10.52 3.34
C ILE A 161 -7.15 9.69 3.05
N LEU A 162 -7.76 9.87 1.87
CA LEU A 162 -8.94 9.13 1.46
C LEU A 162 -8.66 7.63 1.40
N VAL A 163 -7.57 7.22 0.77
CA VAL A 163 -7.16 5.80 0.64
C VAL A 163 -6.89 5.18 2.00
N PHE A 164 -6.08 5.80 2.86
CA PHE A 164 -5.76 5.27 4.19
C PHE A 164 -6.99 5.19 5.10
N THR A 165 -7.84 6.22 5.09
CA THR A 165 -9.04 6.26 5.93
C THR A 165 -10.05 5.20 5.46
N SER A 166 -10.31 5.13 4.15
CA SER A 166 -11.23 4.16 3.56
C SER A 166 -10.77 2.72 3.78
N TYR A 167 -9.46 2.46 3.68
CA TYR A 167 -8.88 1.15 3.95
C TYR A 167 -9.22 0.69 5.36
N ASN A 168 -8.97 1.54 6.37
CA ASN A 168 -9.21 1.23 7.77
C ASN A 168 -10.70 0.99 8.06
N ILE A 169 -11.58 1.83 7.52
CA ILE A 169 -13.04 1.71 7.70
C ILE A 169 -13.56 0.40 7.10
N LEU A 170 -13.23 0.12 5.83
CA LEU A 170 -13.75 -1.04 5.10
C LEU A 170 -13.15 -2.36 5.61
N ARG A 171 -11.87 -2.36 5.99
CA ARG A 171 -11.24 -3.50 6.67
C ARG A 171 -11.95 -3.83 7.98
N ASN A 172 -12.18 -2.83 8.83
CA ASN A 172 -12.85 -3.04 10.12
C ASN A 172 -14.29 -3.53 9.94
N LYS A 173 -15.01 -3.02 8.94
CA LYS A 173 -16.35 -3.50 8.58
C LYS A 173 -16.33 -4.97 8.16
N THR A 174 -15.37 -5.35 7.31
CA THR A 174 -15.22 -6.73 6.80
C THR A 174 -14.90 -7.70 7.94
N ILE A 175 -13.98 -7.33 8.85
CA ILE A 175 -13.63 -8.14 10.01
C ILE A 175 -14.83 -8.35 10.94
N LYS A 176 -15.59 -7.28 11.26
CA LYS A 176 -16.79 -7.35 12.11
C LYS A 176 -17.90 -8.23 11.51
N GLN A 177 -18.08 -8.19 10.19
CA GLN A 177 -19.04 -9.07 9.51
C GLN A 177 -18.60 -10.54 9.57
N GLY A 178 -17.30 -10.81 9.42
CA GLY A 178 -16.73 -12.16 9.53
C GLY A 178 -16.94 -12.77 10.92
N THR A 179 -16.66 -12.01 11.98
CA THR A 179 -16.85 -12.47 13.37
C THR A 179 -18.33 -12.73 13.70
N ARG A 180 -19.25 -11.90 13.19
CA ARG A 180 -20.69 -12.09 13.41
C ARG A 180 -21.22 -13.37 12.75
N LYS A 181 -20.79 -13.69 11.52
CA LYS A 181 -21.19 -14.92 10.83
C LYS A 181 -20.68 -16.18 11.54
N ALA A 182 -19.44 -16.17 12.03
CA ALA A 182 -18.86 -17.28 12.77
C ALA A 182 -19.62 -17.59 14.09
N SER A 183 -20.14 -16.57 14.76
CA SER A 183 -20.93 -16.73 16.00
C SER A 183 -22.34 -17.29 15.80
N ILE A 184 -22.86 -17.26 14.57
CA ILE A 184 -24.25 -17.67 14.24
C ILE A 184 -24.27 -19.05 13.56
N ALA A 185 -23.13 -19.57 13.11
CA ALA A 185 -23.06 -20.89 12.50
C ALA A 185 -23.43 -21.98 13.53
N PRO A 186 -24.45 -22.83 13.26
CA PRO A 186 -24.80 -23.91 14.17
C PRO A 186 -23.62 -24.86 14.31
N ILE A 187 -23.33 -25.28 15.55
CA ILE A 187 -22.33 -26.30 15.85
C ILE A 187 -22.88 -27.62 15.31
N SER A 188 -22.61 -27.92 14.03
CA SER A 188 -22.86 -29.26 13.48
C SER A 188 -21.83 -30.20 14.11
N ARG A 189 -22.28 -30.97 15.11
CA ARG A 189 -21.58 -32.15 15.63
C ARG A 189 -21.76 -33.33 14.69
#